data_AF-A2E921-F1
#
_entry.id   AF-A2E921-F1
#
_cell.length_a   1.000
_cell.length_b   1.000
_cell.length_c   1.000
_cell.angle_alpha   90.00
_cell.angle_beta   90.00
_cell.angle_gamma   90.00
#
_symmetry.space_group_name_H-M   'P 1'
#
loop_
_entity.id
_entity.type
_entity.pdbx_description
1 polymer ?
#
loop_
_entity_poly.entity_id
_entity_poly.type
_entity_poly.pdbx_seq_one_letter_code
_entity_poly.pdbx_strand_id
1 'polypeptide(L)'
;MFYFLVFSQSINISRIAFCSWSGFGCIKSRILPNSKTWYQLLPEVYIYSEGYPDQVPQQIVKENNHLSIHFRKLDLQTYALFGTEFDTAWNHAQARHMISMHDFVTAVPDKDWYVFFDDDTYFFMDNLLDFLEAHNPNEDAMYGVTYGVASFSTPFFRNIHKWHDFIHGGSGIIFSKSFINRVKEYFIPCQDMFNLANVGSDIRFALCLERYFDDRPGGYSSYLHPSAEQFFPDVPEELEDRRHQFLPQISAHHIEKDRAYIFYNTTVSQWKLKNGTDVYADWSIYAAIPFRVEIFSGQITNFYFGYRFCYTNLNQACSKLQTMITPIDNSENPTEFVQTFERGFRVRYICDDNMEKGELAQEFHDDYKNYSLSLRVKCPKARQFYNNHPGSESPYDMYDVPVNML
;
A
#
# COMPACT_ATOMS: atom_id res chain seq x y z
N MET A 1 -9.84 5.03 -37.51
CA MET A 1 -10.11 4.84 -36.07
C MET A 1 -9.85 3.37 -35.79
N PHE A 2 -8.65 3.02 -35.32
CA PHE A 2 -8.31 1.63 -34.99
C PHE A 2 -8.81 1.37 -33.57
N TYR A 3 -9.87 0.57 -33.43
CA TYR A 3 -10.26 0.02 -32.14
C TYR A 3 -9.26 -1.08 -31.80
N PHE A 4 -8.32 -0.77 -30.91
CA PHE A 4 -7.55 -1.82 -30.26
C PHE A 4 -8.51 -2.57 -29.34
N LEU A 5 -8.82 -3.82 -29.70
CA LEU A 5 -9.45 -4.77 -28.79
C LEU A 5 -8.44 -5.07 -27.69
N VAL A 6 -8.50 -4.32 -26.60
CA VAL A 6 -7.78 -4.64 -25.37
C VAL A 6 -8.56 -5.79 -24.72
N PHE A 7 -8.07 -7.01 -24.89
CA PHE A 7 -8.50 -8.13 -24.08
C PHE A 7 -7.93 -7.90 -22.68
N SER A 8 -8.70 -7.25 -21.80
CA SER A 8 -8.31 -7.16 -20.38
C SER A 8 -8.48 -8.56 -19.79
N GLN A 9 -7.35 -9.21 -19.54
CA GLN A 9 -7.31 -10.35 -18.65
C GLN A 9 -7.16 -9.78 -17.25
N SER A 10 -8.11 -10.10 -16.38
CA SER A 10 -8.05 -9.73 -14.97
C SER A 10 -6.70 -10.17 -14.39
N ILE A 11 -5.94 -9.22 -13.85
CA ILE A 11 -4.63 -9.53 -13.25
C ILE A 11 -4.82 -10.48 -12.05
N ASN A 12 -4.01 -11.53 -11.99
CA ASN A 12 -4.02 -12.46 -10.86
C ASN A 12 -3.00 -11.98 -9.82
N ILE A 13 -3.44 -11.75 -8.57
CA ILE A 13 -2.57 -11.27 -7.48
C ILE A 13 -1.33 -12.15 -7.24
N SER A 14 -1.38 -13.45 -7.57
CA SER A 14 -0.23 -14.35 -7.49
C SER A 14 0.92 -13.98 -8.45
N ARG A 15 0.65 -13.15 -9.47
CA ARG A 15 1.63 -12.60 -10.40
C ARG A 15 2.33 -11.36 -9.86
N ILE A 16 1.93 -10.88 -8.69
CA ILE A 16 2.53 -9.74 -7.99
C ILE A 16 3.30 -10.29 -6.79
N ALA A 17 4.46 -9.72 -6.49
CA ALA A 17 5.18 -10.02 -5.25
C ALA A 17 5.34 -8.76 -4.41
N PHE A 18 5.24 -8.93 -3.08
CA PHE A 18 5.26 -7.86 -2.10
C PHE A 18 6.46 -8.00 -1.15
N CYS A 19 7.21 -6.92 -1.01
CA CYS A 19 8.38 -6.80 -0.13
C CYS A 19 8.22 -5.60 0.80
N SER A 20 8.25 -5.84 2.11
CA SER A 20 8.22 -4.80 3.14
C SER A 20 9.56 -4.69 3.85
N TRP A 21 10.02 -3.47 4.07
CA TRP A 21 11.18 -3.17 4.91
C TRP A 21 10.75 -2.73 6.30
N SER A 22 11.38 -3.30 7.31
CA SER A 22 11.13 -2.95 8.69
C SER A 22 12.42 -2.88 9.50
N GLY A 23 12.42 -2.02 10.51
CA GLY A 23 13.42 -2.05 11.58
C GLY A 23 13.06 -3.06 12.66
N PHE A 24 14.06 -3.61 13.35
CA PHE A 24 13.85 -4.53 14.47
C PHE A 24 12.85 -3.99 15.50
N GLY A 25 12.96 -2.69 15.82
CA GLY A 25 12.08 -2.01 16.77
C GLY A 25 10.65 -1.76 16.25
N CYS A 26 10.42 -1.89 14.95
CA CYS A 26 9.14 -1.61 14.30
C CYS A 26 8.31 -2.87 13.99
N ILE A 27 8.91 -4.07 13.99
CA ILE A 27 8.20 -5.33 13.69
C ILE A 27 6.92 -5.48 14.55
N LYS A 28 7.00 -5.24 15.85
CA LYS A 28 5.84 -5.39 16.75
C LYS A 28 4.80 -4.28 16.60
N SER A 29 5.24 -3.05 16.30
CA SER A 29 4.36 -1.88 16.25
C SER A 29 3.77 -1.61 14.86
N ARG A 30 4.35 -2.16 13.78
CA ARG A 30 3.96 -1.88 12.40
C ARG A 30 3.63 -3.14 11.61
N ILE A 31 4.56 -4.09 11.51
CA ILE A 31 4.34 -5.36 10.79
C ILE A 31 3.22 -6.19 11.42
N LEU A 32 3.22 -6.35 12.75
CA LEU A 32 2.19 -7.15 13.43
C LEU A 32 0.77 -6.57 13.20
N PRO A 33 0.51 -5.26 13.38
CA PRO A 33 -0.76 -4.66 12.97
C PRO A 33 -1.10 -4.87 11.49
N ASN A 34 -0.15 -4.67 10.57
CA ASN A 34 -0.39 -4.88 9.13
C ASN A 34 -0.75 -6.33 8.80
N SER A 35 -0.16 -7.30 9.50
CA SER A 35 -0.54 -8.71 9.41
C SER A 35 -1.97 -8.97 9.84
N LYS A 36 -2.53 -8.14 10.74
CA LYS A 36 -3.93 -8.22 11.18
C LYS A 36 -4.88 -7.39 10.33
N THR A 37 -4.36 -6.71 9.31
CA THR A 37 -5.15 -5.85 8.43
C THR A 37 -4.91 -6.23 6.97
N TRP A 38 -4.42 -5.30 6.14
CA TRP A 38 -4.41 -5.45 4.69
C TRP A 38 -3.45 -6.52 4.19
N TYR A 39 -2.44 -6.94 4.95
CA TYR A 39 -1.61 -8.07 4.53
C TYR A 39 -2.42 -9.37 4.42
N GLN A 40 -3.55 -9.51 5.13
CA GLN A 40 -4.44 -10.67 4.97
C GLN A 40 -4.96 -10.83 3.53
N LEU A 41 -4.95 -9.75 2.74
CA LEU A 41 -5.39 -9.75 1.35
C LEU A 41 -4.30 -10.25 0.38
N LEU A 42 -3.07 -10.44 0.86
CA LEU A 42 -1.94 -10.86 0.05
C LEU A 42 -1.79 -12.38 0.01
N PRO A 43 -1.33 -12.95 -1.13
CA PRO A 43 -0.93 -14.35 -1.19
C PRO A 43 0.29 -14.62 -0.32
N GLU A 44 1.29 -13.75 -0.41
CA GLU A 44 2.56 -13.86 0.31
C GLU A 44 3.18 -12.47 0.50
N VAL A 45 3.98 -12.29 1.56
CA VAL A 45 4.78 -11.08 1.79
C VAL A 45 6.16 -11.42 2.32
N TYR A 46 7.17 -10.74 1.80
CA TYR A 46 8.57 -10.87 2.21
C TYR A 46 8.91 -9.70 3.12
N ILE A 47 9.33 -9.97 4.34
CA ILE A 47 9.59 -8.96 5.36
C ILE A 47 11.08 -8.95 5.65
N TYR A 48 11.76 -7.87 5.30
CA TYR A 48 13.19 -7.71 5.51
C TYR A 48 13.48 -6.88 6.76
N SER A 49 14.37 -7.38 7.62
CA SER A 49 14.80 -6.72 8.85
C SER A 49 16.19 -7.18 9.26
N GLU A 50 16.90 -6.41 10.06
CA GLU A 50 18.17 -6.79 10.70
C GLU A 50 18.02 -7.92 11.73
N GLY A 51 16.79 -8.17 12.14
CA GLY A 51 16.42 -9.22 13.07
C GLY A 51 14.95 -9.16 13.41
N TYR A 52 14.50 -10.12 14.21
CA TYR A 52 13.12 -10.19 14.66
C TYR A 52 13.10 -10.35 16.18
N PRO A 53 12.25 -9.58 16.90
CA PRO A 53 12.07 -9.81 18.31
C PRO A 53 11.54 -11.22 18.56
N ASP A 54 12.01 -11.85 19.64
CA ASP A 54 11.58 -13.20 20.02
C ASP A 54 10.05 -13.31 20.07
N GLN A 55 9.53 -14.43 19.58
CA GLN A 55 8.09 -14.76 19.55
C GLN A 55 7.22 -13.89 18.63
N VAL A 56 7.70 -12.74 18.14
CA VAL A 56 6.88 -11.86 17.30
C VAL A 56 6.56 -12.50 15.94
N PRO A 57 7.50 -13.14 15.21
CA PRO A 57 7.17 -13.91 14.01
C PRO A 57 6.07 -14.96 14.24
N GLN A 58 6.15 -15.71 15.35
CA GLN A 58 5.15 -16.71 15.72
C GLN A 58 3.81 -16.06 16.06
N GLN A 59 3.82 -14.91 16.72
CA GLN A 59 2.61 -14.14 17.01
C GLN A 59 1.93 -13.67 15.72
N ILE A 60 2.68 -13.10 14.79
CA ILE A 60 2.19 -12.64 13.47
C ILE A 60 1.47 -13.80 12.77
N VAL A 61 2.13 -14.94 12.68
CA VAL A 61 1.64 -16.14 11.99
C VAL A 61 0.43 -16.78 12.68
N LYS A 62 0.35 -16.69 14.00
CA LYS A 62 -0.79 -17.21 14.77
C LYS A 62 -2.02 -16.31 14.66
N GLU A 63 -1.82 -15.01 14.48
CA GLU A 63 -2.90 -14.02 14.45
C GLU A 63 -3.40 -13.69 13.03
N ASN A 64 -2.83 -14.33 12.01
CA ASN A 64 -3.27 -14.24 10.62
C ASN A 64 -3.26 -15.66 10.02
N ASN A 65 -4.37 -16.10 9.43
CA ASN A 65 -4.54 -17.42 8.79
C ASN A 65 -4.77 -17.32 7.26
N HIS A 66 -4.49 -16.15 6.67
CA HIS A 66 -4.78 -15.81 5.28
C HIS A 66 -3.54 -15.43 4.46
N LEU A 67 -2.34 -15.48 5.05
CA LEU A 67 -1.12 -14.92 4.48
C LEU A 67 0.07 -15.88 4.62
N SER A 68 0.85 -16.10 3.55
CA SER A 68 2.19 -16.71 3.72
C SER A 68 3.24 -15.63 4.01
N ILE A 69 4.11 -15.83 5.00
CA ILE A 69 5.07 -14.79 5.41
C ILE A 69 6.50 -15.32 5.34
N HIS A 70 7.38 -14.58 4.66
CA HIS A 70 8.78 -14.92 4.53
C HIS A 70 9.65 -13.91 5.27
N PHE A 71 10.21 -14.31 6.41
CA PHE A 71 11.08 -13.43 7.20
C PHE A 71 12.52 -13.52 6.70
N ARG A 72 13.06 -12.40 6.22
CA ARG A 72 14.39 -12.28 5.62
C ARG A 72 15.31 -11.45 6.53
N LYS A 73 16.17 -12.13 7.28
CA LYS A 73 17.10 -11.48 8.19
C LYS A 73 18.34 -11.00 7.44
N LEU A 74 18.57 -9.70 7.47
CA LEU A 74 19.74 -9.06 6.86
C LEU A 74 20.88 -8.96 7.88
N ASP A 75 22.09 -9.32 7.49
CA ASP A 75 23.28 -8.99 8.27
C ASP A 75 23.73 -7.56 7.90
N LEU A 76 23.69 -6.65 8.86
CA LEU A 76 23.86 -5.22 8.59
C LEU A 76 25.34 -4.84 8.43
N GLN A 77 25.72 -4.40 7.24
CA GLN A 77 27.01 -3.75 7.00
C GLN A 77 27.03 -2.26 7.37
N THR A 78 26.49 -1.90 8.53
CA THR A 78 26.42 -0.50 8.98
C THR A 78 27.39 -0.19 10.12
N TYR A 79 28.37 -1.06 10.35
CA TYR A 79 29.35 -0.89 11.43
C TYR A 79 30.11 0.44 11.36
N ALA A 80 30.29 0.99 10.16
CA ALA A 80 30.95 2.27 9.94
C ALA A 80 30.15 3.48 10.47
N LEU A 81 28.86 3.33 10.78
CA LEU A 81 28.03 4.41 11.32
C LEU A 81 28.15 4.54 12.84
N PHE A 82 28.50 3.48 13.56
CA PHE A 82 28.50 3.48 15.02
C PHE A 82 29.43 4.55 15.60
N GLY A 83 28.90 5.35 16.52
CA GLY A 83 29.64 6.44 17.18
C GLY A 83 29.93 7.66 16.30
N THR A 84 29.37 7.70 15.08
CA THR A 84 29.40 8.90 14.22
C THR A 84 28.15 9.75 14.44
N GLU A 85 28.10 10.96 13.87
CA GLU A 85 26.87 11.76 13.83
C GLU A 85 25.73 11.11 13.03
N PHE A 86 26.07 10.06 12.25
CA PHE A 86 25.13 9.30 11.44
C PHE A 86 24.63 8.01 12.11
N ASP A 87 24.97 7.76 13.37
CA ASP A 87 24.47 6.62 14.16
C ASP A 87 22.99 6.81 14.53
N THR A 88 22.11 6.68 13.54
CA THR A 88 20.66 6.85 13.68
C THR A 88 19.90 5.71 13.03
N ALA A 89 18.75 5.34 13.60
CA ALA A 89 17.90 4.27 13.06
C ALA A 89 17.57 4.49 11.57
N TRP A 90 17.34 5.75 11.16
CA TRP A 90 17.08 6.10 9.77
C TRP A 90 18.27 5.80 8.85
N ASN A 91 19.50 6.17 9.24
CA ASN A 91 20.71 5.88 8.43
C ASN A 91 21.01 4.38 8.35
N HIS A 92 20.81 3.65 9.45
CA HIS A 92 20.96 2.19 9.48
C HIS A 92 19.94 1.48 8.57
N ALA A 93 18.75 2.07 8.37
CA ALA A 93 17.75 1.56 7.44
C ALA A 93 18.18 1.73 5.97
N GLN A 94 18.82 2.85 5.62
CA GLN A 94 19.18 3.17 4.22
C GLN A 94 20.11 2.15 3.57
N ALA A 95 20.92 1.42 4.35
CA ALA A 95 21.85 0.42 3.82
C ALA A 95 21.16 -0.90 3.39
N ARG A 96 19.87 -1.07 3.68
CA ARG A 96 19.16 -2.35 3.51
C ARG A 96 18.48 -2.49 2.15
N HIS A 97 18.12 -1.38 1.52
CA HIS A 97 17.16 -1.38 0.41
C HIS A 97 17.66 -2.17 -0.80
N MET A 98 18.82 -1.85 -1.38
CA MET A 98 19.25 -2.57 -2.58
C MET A 98 19.62 -4.04 -2.31
N ILE A 99 20.13 -4.37 -1.12
CA ILE A 99 20.41 -5.77 -0.73
C ILE A 99 19.11 -6.58 -0.67
N SER A 100 18.09 -6.06 0.00
CA SER A 100 16.78 -6.70 0.08
C SER A 100 16.07 -6.76 -1.27
N MET A 101 16.19 -5.71 -2.10
CA MET A 101 15.68 -5.74 -3.48
C MET A 101 16.30 -6.88 -4.28
N HIS A 102 17.63 -7.05 -4.20
CA HIS A 102 18.34 -8.13 -4.88
C HIS A 102 17.91 -9.52 -4.41
N ASP A 103 17.89 -9.76 -3.10
CA ASP A 103 17.48 -11.05 -2.53
C ASP A 103 16.03 -11.37 -2.93
N PHE A 104 15.12 -10.40 -2.81
CA PHE A 104 13.71 -10.57 -3.10
C PHE A 104 13.45 -10.96 -4.56
N VAL A 105 14.01 -10.22 -5.51
CA VAL A 105 13.77 -10.49 -6.94
C VAL A 105 14.42 -11.79 -7.40
N THR A 106 15.48 -12.22 -6.70
CA THR A 106 16.14 -13.51 -6.92
C THR A 106 15.32 -14.65 -6.34
N ALA A 107 14.68 -14.45 -5.19
CA ALA A 107 13.82 -15.44 -4.54
C ALA A 107 12.51 -15.69 -5.30
N VAL A 108 11.97 -14.65 -5.97
CA VAL A 108 10.69 -14.73 -6.72
C VAL A 108 10.82 -14.20 -8.16
N PRO A 109 11.57 -14.88 -9.06
CA PRO A 109 11.88 -14.37 -10.40
C PRO A 109 10.70 -14.41 -11.40
N ASP A 110 9.64 -15.15 -11.11
CA ASP A 110 8.54 -15.43 -12.05
C ASP A 110 7.30 -14.56 -11.86
N LYS A 111 7.49 -13.28 -11.50
CA LYS A 111 6.42 -12.32 -11.23
C LYS A 111 6.33 -11.27 -12.34
N ASP A 112 5.13 -10.74 -12.56
CA ASP A 112 4.87 -9.66 -13.50
C ASP A 112 5.15 -8.28 -12.87
N TRP A 113 4.94 -8.18 -11.56
CA TRP A 113 5.09 -6.95 -10.80
C TRP A 113 5.77 -7.19 -9.46
N TYR A 114 6.64 -6.26 -9.06
CA TYR A 114 7.38 -6.27 -7.81
C TYR A 114 7.09 -5.01 -7.03
N VAL A 115 6.46 -5.15 -5.86
CA VAL A 115 6.04 -4.05 -5.01
C VAL A 115 6.95 -3.99 -3.79
N PHE A 116 7.61 -2.86 -3.58
CA PHE A 116 8.47 -2.58 -2.44
C PHE A 116 7.91 -1.44 -1.63
N PHE A 117 7.94 -1.51 -0.30
CA PHE A 117 7.33 -0.51 0.56
C PHE A 117 7.83 -0.53 2.00
N ASP A 118 7.66 0.58 2.71
CA ASP A 118 8.00 0.69 4.13
C ASP A 118 6.92 0.03 5.01
N ASP A 119 7.29 -0.41 6.20
CA ASP A 119 6.39 -1.09 7.15
C ASP A 119 5.22 -0.24 7.67
N ASP A 120 5.19 1.06 7.40
CA ASP A 120 4.08 1.99 7.64
C ASP A 120 3.38 2.43 6.34
N THR A 121 3.47 1.61 5.28
CA THR A 121 2.67 1.75 4.06
C THR A 121 1.40 0.90 4.13
N TYR A 122 0.27 1.44 3.67
CA TYR A 122 -0.99 0.72 3.48
C TYR A 122 -1.34 0.70 2.00
N PHE A 123 -1.69 -0.47 1.45
CA PHE A 123 -2.17 -0.60 0.07
C PHE A 123 -3.69 -0.82 0.01
N PHE A 124 -4.30 -0.13 -0.93
CA PHE A 124 -5.70 -0.29 -1.33
C PHE A 124 -5.77 -1.33 -2.45
N MET A 125 -5.93 -2.60 -2.07
CA MET A 125 -5.59 -3.73 -2.94
C MET A 125 -6.35 -3.75 -4.27
N ASP A 126 -7.66 -3.51 -4.29
CA ASP A 126 -8.40 -3.46 -5.55
C ASP A 126 -7.97 -2.32 -6.46
N ASN A 127 -7.62 -1.17 -5.89
CA ASN A 127 -7.14 -0.03 -6.67
C ASN A 127 -5.76 -0.32 -7.26
N LEU A 128 -4.90 -1.02 -6.51
CA LEU A 128 -3.62 -1.52 -7.01
C LEU A 128 -3.81 -2.51 -8.17
N LEU A 129 -4.73 -3.47 -8.04
CA LEU A 129 -4.98 -4.46 -9.09
C LEU A 129 -5.54 -3.80 -10.37
N ASP A 130 -6.53 -2.92 -10.24
CA ASP A 130 -7.08 -2.15 -11.36
C ASP A 130 -5.98 -1.33 -12.06
N PHE A 131 -5.11 -0.69 -11.27
CA PHE A 131 -3.98 0.08 -11.79
C PHE A 131 -3.05 -0.82 -12.60
N LEU A 132 -2.65 -1.98 -12.08
CA LEU A 132 -1.71 -2.86 -12.78
C LEU A 132 -2.32 -3.57 -13.98
N GLU A 133 -3.63 -3.83 -13.99
CA GLU A 133 -4.34 -4.38 -15.15
C GLU A 133 -4.32 -3.42 -16.34
N ALA A 134 -4.27 -2.10 -16.08
CA ALA A 134 -4.17 -1.07 -17.12
C ALA A 134 -2.74 -0.92 -17.70
N HIS A 135 -1.74 -1.61 -17.16
CA HIS A 135 -0.34 -1.45 -17.54
C HIS A 135 0.30 -2.76 -18.03
N ASN A 136 1.35 -2.64 -18.83
CA ASN A 136 2.05 -3.77 -19.42
C ASN A 136 3.31 -4.11 -18.60
N PRO A 137 3.40 -5.29 -17.95
CA PRO A 137 4.59 -5.67 -17.17
C PRO A 137 5.85 -5.92 -18.02
N ASN A 138 5.70 -5.99 -19.36
CA ASN A 138 6.82 -6.15 -20.29
C ASN A 138 7.41 -4.80 -20.78
N GLU A 139 6.87 -3.68 -20.32
CA GLU A 139 7.47 -2.36 -20.53
C GLU A 139 8.37 -2.01 -19.36
N ASP A 140 9.53 -1.38 -19.63
CA ASP A 140 10.44 -0.94 -18.59
C ASP A 140 9.82 0.26 -17.84
N ALA A 141 9.12 0.00 -16.75
CA ALA A 141 8.41 1.01 -15.97
C ALA A 141 8.58 0.84 -14.45
N MET A 142 8.60 2.00 -13.76
CA MET A 142 8.53 2.19 -12.33
C MET A 142 7.37 3.12 -11.97
N TYR A 143 6.50 2.73 -11.03
CA TYR A 143 5.34 3.52 -10.61
C TYR A 143 5.40 3.87 -9.13
N GLY A 144 5.08 5.13 -8.80
CA GLY A 144 5.06 5.65 -7.44
C GLY A 144 5.04 7.18 -7.39
N VAL A 145 5.29 7.75 -6.21
CA VAL A 145 5.48 9.21 -6.05
C VAL A 145 6.91 9.56 -6.43
N THR A 146 7.11 10.64 -7.18
CA THR A 146 8.46 11.15 -7.47
C THR A 146 8.73 12.46 -6.75
N TYR A 147 9.96 12.63 -6.29
CA TYR A 147 10.47 13.88 -5.73
C TYR A 147 11.74 14.32 -6.43
N GLY A 148 11.97 15.63 -6.44
CA GLY A 148 13.25 16.19 -6.82
C GLY A 148 14.34 15.85 -5.82
N VAL A 149 15.51 15.49 -6.31
CA VAL A 149 16.70 15.27 -5.50
C VAL A 149 17.13 16.58 -4.84
N ALA A 150 17.40 16.54 -3.54
CA ALA A 150 17.89 17.71 -2.81
C ALA A 150 19.24 18.21 -3.33
N SER A 151 19.48 19.52 -3.22
CA SER A 151 20.69 20.17 -3.76
C SER A 151 22.00 19.59 -3.21
N PHE A 152 22.01 19.09 -1.96
CA PHE A 152 23.20 18.47 -1.36
C PHE A 152 23.52 17.09 -1.94
N SER A 153 22.55 16.40 -2.56
CA SER A 153 22.75 15.10 -3.22
C SER A 153 23.07 15.23 -4.71
N THR A 154 22.77 16.38 -5.31
CA THR A 154 23.04 16.65 -6.74
C THR A 154 24.51 16.44 -7.15
N PRO A 155 25.53 16.79 -6.33
CA PRO A 155 26.94 16.56 -6.69
C PRO A 155 27.34 15.09 -6.90
N PHE A 156 26.52 14.12 -6.47
CA PHE A 156 26.78 12.70 -6.67
C PHE A 156 26.34 12.18 -8.05
N PHE A 157 25.51 12.94 -8.78
CA PHE A 157 25.08 12.63 -10.14
C PHE A 157 26.12 13.08 -11.17
N ARG A 158 26.26 12.40 -12.32
CA ARG A 158 27.28 12.80 -13.32
C ARG A 158 26.97 14.14 -13.95
N ASN A 159 25.68 14.43 -14.18
CA ASN A 159 25.24 15.72 -14.71
C ASN A 159 24.63 16.59 -13.59
N ILE A 160 25.47 17.36 -12.91
CA ILE A 160 25.06 18.25 -11.81
C ILE A 160 24.13 19.41 -12.23
N HIS A 161 23.99 19.67 -13.54
CA HIS A 161 23.15 20.74 -14.07
C HIS A 161 21.76 20.24 -14.51
N LYS A 162 21.55 18.92 -14.51
CA LYS A 162 20.26 18.30 -14.80
C LYS A 162 19.42 18.24 -13.52
N TRP A 163 18.11 18.45 -13.66
CA TRP A 163 17.17 18.11 -12.61
C TRP A 163 17.07 16.59 -12.47
N HIS A 164 17.20 16.10 -11.24
CA HIS A 164 17.13 14.66 -10.95
C HIS A 164 15.91 14.40 -10.08
N ASP A 165 15.19 13.33 -10.43
CA ASP A 165 14.04 12.85 -9.67
C ASP A 165 14.34 11.46 -9.11
N PHE A 166 13.76 11.13 -7.98
CA PHE A 166 13.76 9.79 -7.44
C PHE A 166 12.32 9.38 -7.12
N ILE A 167 12.06 8.07 -7.13
CA ILE A 167 10.79 7.52 -6.70
C ILE A 167 10.83 7.29 -5.19
N HIS A 168 9.81 7.73 -4.47
CA HIS A 168 9.75 7.66 -3.01
C HIS A 168 9.47 6.24 -2.52
N GLY A 169 10.32 5.71 -1.65
CA GLY A 169 10.18 4.36 -1.08
C GLY A 169 9.00 4.21 -0.14
N GLY A 170 8.75 5.21 0.71
CA GLY A 170 7.73 5.15 1.76
C GLY A 170 6.30 5.06 1.23
N SER A 171 6.01 5.64 0.07
CA SER A 171 4.68 5.47 -0.56
C SER A 171 4.49 4.11 -1.22
N GLY A 172 5.53 3.29 -1.27
CA GLY A 172 5.60 2.11 -2.10
C GLY A 172 6.04 2.43 -3.53
N ILE A 173 6.82 1.50 -4.08
CA ILE A 173 7.35 1.53 -5.44
C ILE A 173 6.93 0.24 -6.13
N ILE A 174 6.44 0.35 -7.36
CA ILE A 174 6.12 -0.80 -8.20
C ILE A 174 7.08 -0.86 -9.38
N PHE A 175 7.69 -2.02 -9.57
CA PHE A 175 8.51 -2.33 -10.73
C PHE A 175 7.81 -3.34 -11.63
N SER A 176 7.83 -3.05 -12.92
CA SER A 176 7.52 -4.03 -13.97
C SER A 176 8.56 -5.15 -14.02
N LYS A 177 8.15 -6.33 -14.47
CA LYS A 177 9.03 -7.47 -14.73
C LYS A 177 10.17 -7.13 -15.69
N SER A 178 9.89 -6.39 -16.77
CA SER A 178 10.94 -6.03 -17.74
C SER A 178 12.01 -5.17 -17.09
N PHE A 179 11.58 -4.13 -16.35
CA PHE A 179 12.51 -3.24 -15.67
C PHE A 179 13.36 -3.99 -14.62
N ILE A 180 12.72 -4.80 -13.77
CA ILE A 180 13.45 -5.46 -12.69
C ILE A 180 14.52 -6.42 -13.20
N ASN A 181 14.23 -7.17 -14.28
CA ASN A 181 15.16 -8.11 -14.87
C ASN A 181 16.39 -7.41 -15.45
N ARG A 182 16.24 -6.15 -15.82
CA ARG A 182 17.31 -5.32 -16.35
C ARG A 182 18.19 -4.73 -15.25
N VAL A 183 17.61 -4.33 -14.12
CA VAL A 183 18.35 -3.62 -13.05
C VAL A 183 18.89 -4.52 -11.95
N LYS A 184 18.34 -5.74 -11.77
CA LYS A 184 18.64 -6.57 -10.59
C LYS A 184 20.11 -6.89 -10.37
N GLU A 185 20.87 -7.13 -11.44
CA GLU A 185 22.30 -7.45 -11.40
C GLU A 185 23.16 -6.27 -10.90
N TYR A 186 22.60 -5.07 -10.86
CA TYR A 186 23.29 -3.85 -10.43
C TYR A 186 22.99 -3.45 -8.99
N PHE A 187 22.00 -4.06 -8.34
CA PHE A 187 21.63 -3.70 -6.97
C PHE A 187 22.81 -3.80 -6.00
N ILE A 188 23.55 -4.91 -6.03
CA ILE A 188 24.69 -5.12 -5.13
C ILE A 188 25.86 -4.16 -5.47
N PRO A 189 26.34 -4.07 -6.73
CA PRO A 189 27.38 -3.10 -7.09
C PRO A 189 27.00 -1.63 -6.77
N CYS A 190 25.73 -1.27 -6.93
CA CYS A 190 25.24 0.06 -6.60
C CYS A 190 25.16 0.32 -5.10
N GLN A 191 24.75 -0.68 -4.33
CA GLN A 191 24.79 -0.61 -2.87
C GLN A 191 26.20 -0.25 -2.40
N ASP A 192 27.21 -0.98 -2.87
CA ASP A 192 28.60 -0.74 -2.48
C ASP A 192 29.10 0.64 -2.90
N MET A 193 28.73 1.08 -4.10
CA MET A 193 29.16 2.35 -4.66
C MET A 193 28.52 3.56 -3.97
N PHE A 194 27.24 3.45 -3.58
CA PHE A 194 26.43 4.59 -3.14
C PHE A 194 25.99 4.50 -1.67
N ASN A 195 26.65 3.69 -0.84
CA ASN A 195 26.35 3.56 0.61
C ASN A 195 26.79 4.79 1.43
N LEU A 196 26.25 5.96 1.11
CA LEU A 196 26.57 7.23 1.77
C LEU A 196 25.63 7.50 2.94
N ALA A 197 26.19 7.68 4.13
CA ALA A 197 25.43 7.78 5.39
C ALA A 197 24.30 8.82 5.38
N ASN A 198 24.43 9.91 4.63
CA ASN A 198 23.46 11.02 4.59
C ASN A 198 22.62 11.08 3.30
N VAL A 199 22.60 10.01 2.51
CA VAL A 199 21.82 9.93 1.27
C VAL A 199 20.73 8.86 1.46
N GLY A 200 19.47 9.26 1.30
CA GLY A 200 18.34 8.33 1.33
C GLY A 200 18.48 7.25 0.27
N SER A 201 18.12 6.03 0.62
CA SER A 201 18.24 4.83 -0.20
C SER A 201 17.55 4.94 -1.56
N ASP A 202 16.42 5.61 -1.63
CA ASP A 202 15.67 5.90 -2.84
C ASP A 202 16.50 6.79 -3.79
N ILE A 203 17.23 7.77 -3.24
CA ILE A 203 18.17 8.62 -3.97
C ILE A 203 19.41 7.80 -4.40
N ARG A 204 19.91 6.89 -3.55
CA ARG A 204 21.00 5.96 -3.92
C ARG A 204 20.59 5.09 -5.09
N PHE A 205 19.33 4.65 -5.12
CA PHE A 205 18.80 3.91 -6.25
C PHE A 205 18.69 4.79 -7.51
N ALA A 206 18.25 6.05 -7.40
CA ALA A 206 18.28 6.99 -8.53
C ALA A 206 19.72 7.21 -9.07
N LEU A 207 20.73 7.32 -8.18
CA LEU A 207 22.15 7.38 -8.55
C LEU A 207 22.60 6.11 -9.30
N CYS A 208 22.14 4.94 -8.85
CA CYS A 208 22.37 3.66 -9.54
C CYS A 208 21.77 3.68 -10.96
N LEU A 209 20.54 4.17 -11.09
CA LEU A 209 19.87 4.24 -12.38
C LEU A 209 20.56 5.21 -13.34
N GLU A 210 20.98 6.38 -12.88
CA GLU A 210 21.76 7.31 -13.70
C GLU A 210 23.12 6.72 -14.11
N ARG A 211 23.73 5.93 -13.22
CA ARG A 211 25.03 5.32 -13.48
C ARG A 211 24.98 4.30 -14.62
N TYR A 212 23.93 3.47 -14.66
CA TYR A 212 23.87 2.29 -15.53
C TYR A 212 22.78 2.33 -16.61
N PHE A 213 21.77 3.20 -16.47
CA PHE A 213 20.55 3.22 -17.29
C PHE A 213 20.21 4.60 -17.87
N ASP A 214 21.20 5.46 -18.08
CA ASP A 214 21.03 6.76 -18.76
C ASP A 214 21.09 6.65 -20.30
N ASP A 215 20.62 5.52 -20.85
CA ASP A 215 20.78 5.14 -22.26
C ASP A 215 19.61 5.58 -23.17
N ARG A 216 18.52 6.09 -22.59
CA ARG A 216 17.34 6.58 -23.32
C ARG A 216 17.31 8.11 -23.45
N PRO A 217 16.61 8.66 -24.45
CA PRO A 217 16.23 10.07 -24.44
C PRO A 217 15.48 10.41 -23.15
N GLY A 218 15.96 11.42 -22.41
CA GLY A 218 15.47 11.76 -21.06
C GLY A 218 16.21 11.07 -19.92
N GLY A 219 17.02 10.06 -20.23
CA GLY A 219 17.81 9.32 -19.24
C GLY A 219 16.98 8.35 -18.42
N TYR A 220 17.46 8.03 -17.21
CA TYR A 220 16.73 7.11 -16.32
C TYR A 220 15.34 7.62 -15.92
N SER A 221 15.10 8.93 -15.94
CA SER A 221 13.79 9.52 -15.68
C SER A 221 12.70 9.02 -16.64
N SER A 222 13.08 8.52 -17.82
CA SER A 222 12.14 7.91 -18.77
C SER A 222 11.51 6.60 -18.29
N TYR A 223 12.05 5.98 -17.25
CA TYR A 223 11.46 4.80 -16.60
C TYR A 223 10.51 5.17 -15.44
N LEU A 224 10.52 6.44 -15.01
CA LEU A 224 9.71 6.92 -13.90
C LEU A 224 8.34 7.34 -14.41
N HIS A 225 7.29 6.67 -13.94
CA HIS A 225 5.90 7.01 -14.20
C HIS A 225 5.28 7.56 -12.92
N PRO A 226 5.39 8.88 -12.69
CA PRO A 226 4.88 9.50 -11.48
C PRO A 226 3.36 9.37 -11.41
N SER A 227 2.86 8.89 -10.26
CA SER A 227 1.44 8.72 -9.99
C SER A 227 1.08 9.31 -8.62
N ALA A 228 1.54 10.54 -8.38
CA ALA A 228 1.35 11.25 -7.11
C ALA A 228 -0.12 11.43 -6.71
N GLU A 229 -1.05 11.36 -7.67
CA GLU A 229 -2.48 11.44 -7.41
C GLU A 229 -3.09 10.15 -6.83
N GLN A 230 -2.35 9.04 -6.81
CA GLN A 230 -2.83 7.76 -6.29
C GLN A 230 -1.89 7.14 -5.24
N PHE A 231 -0.59 7.41 -5.32
CA PHE A 231 0.36 7.02 -4.27
C PHE A 231 0.52 8.18 -3.30
N PHE A 232 0.10 7.99 -2.05
CA PHE A 232 0.08 9.08 -1.09
C PHE A 232 1.35 9.04 -0.22
N PRO A 233 2.13 10.14 -0.17
CA PRO A 233 3.35 10.21 0.64
C PRO A 233 3.09 10.43 2.12
N ASP A 234 1.83 10.62 2.48
CA ASP A 234 1.38 10.77 3.85
C ASP A 234 -0.06 10.22 3.97
N VAL A 235 -0.64 10.37 5.15
CA VAL A 235 -2.04 10.02 5.38
C VAL A 235 -2.98 10.97 4.63
N PRO A 236 -4.17 10.51 4.20
CA PRO A 236 -5.14 11.30 3.42
C PRO A 236 -5.50 12.65 4.07
N GLU A 237 -5.49 12.73 5.41
CA GLU A 237 -5.74 13.98 6.14
C GLU A 237 -4.72 15.08 5.89
N GLU A 238 -3.47 14.70 5.64
CA GLU A 238 -2.40 15.67 5.40
C GLU A 238 -2.36 16.12 3.93
N LEU A 239 -3.20 15.49 3.09
CA LEU A 239 -3.27 15.71 1.66
C LEU A 239 -4.57 16.40 1.24
N GLU A 240 -5.42 16.83 2.18
CA GLU A 240 -6.75 17.35 1.87
C GLU A 240 -6.77 18.64 1.05
N ASP A 241 -5.75 19.49 1.22
CA ASP A 241 -5.61 20.71 0.43
C ASP A 241 -5.08 20.46 -0.98
N ARG A 242 -4.70 19.23 -1.30
CA ARG A 242 -4.15 18.87 -2.60
C ARG A 242 -5.26 18.33 -3.50
N ARG A 243 -5.22 18.67 -4.79
CA ARG A 243 -6.15 18.22 -5.86
C ARG A 243 -6.20 16.69 -6.07
N HIS A 244 -5.65 15.90 -5.15
CA HIS A 244 -5.35 14.48 -5.27
C HIS A 244 -6.51 13.59 -4.79
N GLN A 245 -7.60 14.16 -4.29
CA GLN A 245 -8.66 13.41 -3.59
C GLN A 245 -9.72 12.74 -4.49
N PHE A 246 -9.64 12.90 -5.81
CA PHE A 246 -10.69 12.41 -6.71
C PHE A 246 -10.36 11.06 -7.36
N LEU A 247 -9.13 10.58 -7.24
CA LEU A 247 -8.75 9.27 -7.75
C LEU A 247 -8.72 8.23 -6.64
N PRO A 248 -9.08 6.97 -6.95
CA PRO A 248 -8.86 5.86 -6.04
C PRO A 248 -7.39 5.74 -5.67
N GLN A 249 -7.11 5.79 -4.37
CA GLN A 249 -5.75 5.71 -3.81
C GLN A 249 -5.20 4.30 -4.01
N ILE A 250 -3.93 4.17 -4.38
CA ILE A 250 -3.23 2.88 -4.48
C ILE A 250 -2.53 2.57 -3.16
N SER A 251 -1.92 3.58 -2.54
CA SER A 251 -1.21 3.43 -1.27
C SER A 251 -1.21 4.72 -0.46
N ALA A 252 -0.96 4.60 0.83
CA ALA A 252 -0.69 5.72 1.74
C ALA A 252 0.46 5.37 2.69
N HIS A 253 1.29 6.37 3.00
CA HIS A 253 2.47 6.25 3.87
C HIS A 253 2.19 6.85 5.27
N HIS A 254 3.12 6.66 6.21
CA HIS A 254 2.99 7.09 7.63
C HIS A 254 1.74 6.51 8.33
N ILE A 255 1.36 5.29 7.95
CA ILE A 255 0.23 4.56 8.51
C ILE A 255 0.69 3.83 9.77
N GLU A 256 0.50 4.49 10.91
CA GLU A 256 0.71 3.90 12.21
C GLU A 256 -0.32 2.80 12.53
N LYS A 257 -0.03 2.00 13.56
CA LYS A 257 -0.86 0.88 14.04
C LYS A 257 -2.37 1.17 14.04
N ASP A 258 -2.80 2.22 14.73
CA ASP A 258 -4.22 2.48 14.91
C ASP A 258 -4.86 2.92 13.59
N ARG A 259 -4.13 3.66 12.76
CA ARG A 259 -4.57 4.06 11.41
C ARG A 259 -4.70 2.86 10.48
N ALA A 260 -3.80 1.87 10.56
CA ALA A 260 -3.89 0.64 9.77
C ALA A 260 -5.22 -0.09 10.02
N TYR A 261 -5.68 -0.16 11.28
CA TYR A 261 -6.99 -0.74 11.61
C TYR A 261 -8.15 0.11 11.11
N ILE A 262 -8.06 1.44 11.22
CA ILE A 262 -9.11 2.33 10.73
C ILE A 262 -9.25 2.18 9.21
N PHE A 263 -8.14 2.17 8.47
CA PHE A 263 -8.14 2.00 7.01
C PHE A 263 -8.70 0.64 6.63
N TYR A 264 -8.30 -0.41 7.33
CA TYR A 264 -8.86 -1.74 7.10
C TYR A 264 -10.37 -1.80 7.34
N ASN A 265 -10.85 -1.19 8.42
CA ASN A 265 -12.28 -1.11 8.70
C ASN A 265 -13.05 -0.21 7.70
N THR A 266 -12.33 0.67 7.02
CA THR A 266 -12.82 1.56 5.95
C THR A 266 -12.87 0.84 4.61
N THR A 267 -11.87 0.03 4.29
CA THR A 267 -11.67 -0.57 2.97
C THR A 267 -12.14 -2.02 2.89
N VAL A 268 -12.36 -2.73 4.00
CA VAL A 268 -12.68 -4.16 3.96
C VAL A 268 -13.91 -4.47 4.79
N SER A 269 -14.81 -5.28 4.23
CA SER A 269 -15.85 -6.01 4.96
C SER A 269 -15.45 -7.47 5.07
N GLN A 270 -15.63 -8.11 6.22
CA GLN A 270 -15.30 -9.53 6.41
C GLN A 270 -16.43 -10.27 7.11
N TRP A 271 -16.75 -11.47 6.62
CA TRP A 271 -17.76 -12.33 7.23
C TRP A 271 -17.55 -13.79 6.87
N LYS A 272 -18.30 -14.67 7.54
CA LYS A 272 -18.33 -16.10 7.25
C LYS A 272 -19.59 -16.47 6.50
N LEU A 273 -19.43 -17.17 5.39
CA LEU A 273 -20.54 -17.82 4.70
C LEU A 273 -21.14 -18.94 5.56
N LYS A 274 -22.34 -19.41 5.20
CA LYS A 274 -23.05 -20.49 5.92
C LYS A 274 -22.23 -21.80 6.02
N ASN A 275 -21.33 -22.05 5.08
CA ASN A 275 -20.44 -23.20 5.07
C ASN A 275 -19.17 -23.01 5.93
N GLY A 276 -19.01 -21.86 6.59
CA GLY A 276 -17.86 -21.51 7.41
C GLY A 276 -16.68 -20.88 6.66
N THR A 277 -16.78 -20.71 5.34
CA THR A 277 -15.73 -20.06 4.54
C THR A 277 -15.65 -18.57 4.86
N ASP A 278 -14.44 -18.11 5.21
CA ASP A 278 -14.12 -16.69 5.35
C ASP A 278 -14.10 -16.02 3.97
N VAL A 279 -14.86 -14.93 3.86
CA VAL A 279 -14.92 -14.09 2.67
C VAL A 279 -14.77 -12.62 3.06
N TYR A 280 -14.38 -11.82 2.09
CA TYR A 280 -14.28 -10.38 2.23
C TYR A 280 -14.83 -9.64 1.01
N ALA A 281 -15.15 -8.37 1.19
CA ALA A 281 -15.41 -7.43 0.10
C ALA A 281 -14.51 -6.20 0.29
N ASP A 282 -13.96 -5.69 -0.81
CA ASP A 282 -12.99 -4.58 -0.78
C ASP A 282 -13.62 -3.31 -1.35
N TRP A 283 -13.72 -2.30 -0.50
CA TRP A 283 -14.29 -0.98 -0.72
C TRP A 283 -13.25 0.06 -1.10
N SER A 284 -12.01 -0.35 -1.39
CA SER A 284 -10.89 0.54 -1.73
C SER A 284 -11.24 1.60 -2.77
N ILE A 285 -12.09 1.28 -3.75
CA ILE A 285 -12.49 2.23 -4.80
C ILE A 285 -13.24 3.46 -4.25
N TYR A 286 -13.90 3.35 -3.11
CA TYR A 286 -14.61 4.45 -2.47
C TYR A 286 -13.80 5.05 -1.31
N ALA A 287 -12.98 4.24 -0.65
CA ALA A 287 -12.36 4.54 0.62
C ALA A 287 -11.62 5.88 0.65
N ALA A 288 -11.89 6.67 1.69
CA ALA A 288 -11.29 7.99 1.92
C ALA A 288 -11.48 9.02 0.79
N ILE A 289 -12.34 8.75 -0.20
CA ILE A 289 -12.78 9.74 -1.19
C ILE A 289 -13.86 10.62 -0.56
N PRO A 290 -13.76 11.96 -0.66
CA PRO A 290 -14.75 12.87 -0.09
C PRO A 290 -16.00 12.96 -0.97
N PHE A 291 -17.15 12.68 -0.36
CA PHE A 291 -18.47 12.88 -0.93
C PHE A 291 -19.20 13.98 -0.17
N ARG A 292 -19.88 14.87 -0.88
CA ARG A 292 -20.79 15.83 -0.23
C ARG A 292 -22.12 15.14 -0.01
N VAL A 293 -22.49 14.98 1.24
CA VAL A 293 -23.77 14.39 1.65
C VAL A 293 -24.56 15.40 2.46
N GLU A 294 -25.87 15.37 2.32
CA GLU A 294 -26.77 16.17 3.14
C GLU A 294 -27.16 15.36 4.37
N ILE A 295 -26.89 15.88 5.56
CA ILE A 295 -27.36 15.33 6.83
C ILE A 295 -28.21 16.39 7.54
N PHE A 296 -29.09 15.96 8.44
CA PHE A 296 -29.82 16.84 9.36
C PHE A 296 -30.41 18.15 8.75
N SER A 297 -31.38 18.05 7.82
CA SER A 297 -32.18 19.19 7.33
C SER A 297 -31.37 20.24 6.57
N GLY A 298 -30.67 19.82 5.51
CA GLY A 298 -29.91 20.74 4.67
C GLY A 298 -28.44 20.92 5.03
N GLN A 299 -27.93 20.27 6.09
CA GLN A 299 -26.53 20.41 6.46
C GLN A 299 -25.64 19.57 5.54
N ILE A 300 -24.98 20.23 4.60
CA ILE A 300 -23.96 19.59 3.75
C ILE A 300 -22.72 19.29 4.58
N THR A 301 -22.25 18.04 4.50
CA THR A 301 -21.07 17.52 5.22
C THR A 301 -20.17 16.78 4.25
N ASN A 302 -18.86 16.85 4.46
CA ASN A 302 -17.91 16.03 3.72
C ASN A 302 -17.85 14.65 4.37
N PHE A 303 -18.37 13.64 3.69
CA PHE A 303 -18.26 12.24 4.06
C PHE A 303 -17.10 11.60 3.31
N TYR A 304 -16.05 11.25 4.03
CA TYR A 304 -14.94 10.46 3.51
C TYR A 304 -15.35 9.02 3.65
N PHE A 305 -15.68 8.37 2.53
CA PHE A 305 -16.35 7.07 2.54
C PHE A 305 -15.64 6.07 3.45
N GLY A 306 -16.40 5.44 4.34
CA GLY A 306 -15.91 4.45 5.28
C GLY A 306 -15.05 5.01 6.43
N TYR A 307 -14.61 6.27 6.36
CA TYR A 307 -13.51 6.81 7.17
C TYR A 307 -13.99 7.80 8.24
N ARG A 308 -14.61 8.92 7.82
CA ARG A 308 -15.04 10.00 8.72
C ARG A 308 -16.05 10.96 8.08
N PHE A 309 -16.76 11.70 8.92
CA PHE A 309 -17.53 12.88 8.51
C PHE A 309 -16.87 14.14 9.01
N CYS A 310 -16.70 15.15 8.16
CA CYS A 310 -16.15 16.45 8.55
C CYS A 310 -17.16 17.56 8.23
N TYR A 311 -17.56 18.30 9.26
CA TYR A 311 -18.56 19.37 9.14
C TYR A 311 -17.91 20.66 8.65
N THR A 312 -18.36 21.18 7.50
CA THR A 312 -17.75 22.35 6.84
C THR A 312 -17.79 23.63 7.69
N ASN A 313 -18.77 23.76 8.59
CA ASN A 313 -19.04 24.99 9.34
C ASN A 313 -18.50 24.98 10.78
N LEU A 314 -17.90 23.89 11.24
CA LEU A 314 -17.52 23.70 12.65
C LEU A 314 -16.04 23.36 12.79
N ASN A 315 -15.13 24.31 12.52
CA ASN A 315 -13.68 24.21 12.80
C ASN A 315 -13.08 22.80 12.56
N GLN A 316 -13.41 22.15 11.44
CA GLN A 316 -12.95 20.80 11.07
C GLN A 316 -13.19 19.72 12.13
N ALA A 317 -14.23 19.82 12.97
CA ALA A 317 -14.64 18.70 13.81
C ALA A 317 -15.03 17.53 12.89
N CYS A 318 -14.31 16.41 13.01
CA CYS A 318 -14.63 15.19 12.27
C CYS A 318 -15.08 14.09 13.23
N SER A 319 -16.10 13.32 12.85
CA SER A 319 -16.49 12.11 13.57
C SER A 319 -15.52 10.98 13.26
N LYS A 320 -15.22 10.15 14.26
CA LYS A 320 -14.37 8.97 14.08
C LYS A 320 -15.19 7.73 13.71
N LEU A 321 -14.54 6.82 12.99
CA LEU A 321 -15.02 5.49 12.72
C LEU A 321 -15.14 4.67 14.02
N GLN A 322 -16.22 3.88 14.17
CA GLN A 322 -16.38 2.95 15.30
C GLN A 322 -16.36 1.47 14.88
N THR A 323 -16.91 1.13 13.72
CA THR A 323 -17.02 -0.26 13.27
C THR A 323 -16.53 -0.46 11.84
N MET A 324 -16.16 -1.69 11.49
CA MET A 324 -16.00 -2.10 10.09
C MET A 324 -17.32 -1.99 9.32
N ILE A 325 -17.27 -1.80 8.00
CA ILE A 325 -18.41 -2.01 7.12
C ILE A 325 -18.82 -3.48 7.21
N THR A 326 -20.03 -3.78 7.69
CA THR A 326 -20.47 -5.16 7.97
C THR A 326 -21.73 -5.46 7.16
N PRO A 327 -21.84 -6.62 6.48
CA PRO A 327 -23.06 -6.96 5.77
C PRO A 327 -24.22 -7.18 6.77
N ILE A 328 -25.45 -6.86 6.35
CA ILE A 328 -26.63 -7.09 7.21
C ILE A 328 -27.00 -8.58 7.28
N ASP A 329 -26.64 -9.35 6.25
CA ASP A 329 -26.77 -10.81 6.22
C ASP A 329 -25.45 -11.49 5.83
N ASN A 330 -25.33 -12.78 6.18
CA ASN A 330 -24.16 -13.58 5.85
C ASN A 330 -24.32 -14.32 4.50
N SER A 331 -25.01 -13.71 3.52
CA SER A 331 -25.11 -14.29 2.18
C SER A 331 -23.80 -14.11 1.41
N GLU A 332 -23.69 -14.82 0.28
CA GLU A 332 -22.56 -14.68 -0.64
C GLU A 332 -22.59 -13.33 -1.37
N ASN A 333 -23.77 -12.74 -1.56
CA ASN A 333 -23.95 -11.44 -2.19
C ASN A 333 -24.88 -10.59 -1.32
N PRO A 334 -24.37 -10.03 -0.21
CA PRO A 334 -25.17 -9.17 0.65
C PRO A 334 -25.72 -8.00 -0.15
N THR A 335 -27.01 -7.72 -0.02
CA THR A 335 -27.65 -6.58 -0.70
C THR A 335 -27.50 -5.28 0.08
N GLU A 336 -27.03 -5.36 1.32
CA GLU A 336 -26.86 -4.20 2.18
C GLU A 336 -25.73 -4.39 3.20
N PHE A 337 -25.02 -3.30 3.46
CA PHE A 337 -24.00 -3.21 4.49
C PHE A 337 -24.28 -2.04 5.43
N VAL A 338 -23.72 -2.10 6.63
CA VAL A 338 -23.85 -1.04 7.62
C VAL A 338 -22.52 -0.75 8.31
N GLN A 339 -22.31 0.51 8.64
CA GLN A 339 -21.16 0.97 9.41
C GLN A 339 -21.60 2.00 10.44
N THR A 340 -20.98 2.00 11.61
CA THR A 340 -21.29 2.91 12.70
C THR A 340 -20.12 3.85 12.96
N PHE A 341 -20.46 5.11 13.19
CA PHE A 341 -19.57 6.21 13.51
C PHE A 341 -19.88 6.73 14.92
N GLU A 342 -19.02 7.63 15.43
CA GLU A 342 -19.21 8.25 16.74
C GLU A 342 -20.65 8.72 17.00
N ARG A 343 -21.06 8.58 18.27
CA ARG A 343 -22.42 8.88 18.74
C ARG A 343 -23.53 8.00 18.13
N GLY A 344 -23.15 6.84 17.57
CA GLY A 344 -24.09 5.86 17.04
C GLY A 344 -24.68 6.25 15.69
N PHE A 345 -24.06 7.19 14.96
CA PHE A 345 -24.50 7.54 13.61
C PHE A 345 -24.23 6.37 12.66
N ARG A 346 -25.24 5.94 11.91
CA ARG A 346 -25.16 4.74 11.05
C ARG A 346 -25.19 5.09 9.58
N VAL A 347 -24.28 4.54 8.79
CA VAL A 347 -24.33 4.59 7.33
C VAL A 347 -24.76 3.23 6.81
N ARG A 348 -25.82 3.20 6.01
CA ARG A 348 -26.31 2.03 5.29
C ARG A 348 -25.87 2.13 3.83
N TYR A 349 -25.20 1.09 3.33
CA TYR A 349 -24.78 0.98 1.94
C TYR A 349 -25.67 -0.03 1.24
N ILE A 350 -26.53 0.45 0.35
CA ILE A 350 -27.52 -0.35 -0.39
C ILE A 350 -26.89 -0.71 -1.74
N CYS A 351 -26.78 -2.00 -2.02
CA CYS A 351 -26.18 -2.48 -3.25
C CYS A 351 -27.13 -2.29 -4.43
N ASP A 352 -26.68 -1.52 -5.43
CA ASP A 352 -27.40 -1.31 -6.68
C ASP A 352 -26.51 -1.73 -7.85
N ASP A 353 -26.91 -2.82 -8.50
CA ASP A 353 -26.13 -3.39 -9.60
C ASP A 353 -26.12 -2.52 -10.86
N ASN A 354 -27.00 -1.52 -10.95
CA ASN A 354 -27.06 -0.59 -12.08
C ASN A 354 -26.12 0.61 -11.93
N MET A 355 -25.52 0.80 -10.76
CA MET A 355 -24.51 1.85 -10.52
C MET A 355 -23.17 1.47 -11.17
N GLU A 356 -22.42 2.46 -11.64
CA GLU A 356 -21.03 2.23 -12.06
C GLU A 356 -20.09 2.10 -10.85
N LYS A 357 -18.93 1.46 -11.07
CA LYS A 357 -17.91 1.30 -10.01
C LYS A 357 -17.38 2.68 -9.61
N GLY A 358 -17.43 3.01 -8.31
CA GLY A 358 -17.01 4.32 -7.80
C GLY A 358 -18.15 5.35 -7.74
N GLU A 359 -19.33 5.06 -8.30
CA GLU A 359 -20.49 5.93 -8.17
C GLU A 359 -21.21 5.74 -6.84
N LEU A 360 -21.75 6.84 -6.32
CA LEU A 360 -22.47 6.88 -5.06
C LEU A 360 -23.66 7.84 -5.18
N ALA A 361 -24.83 7.39 -4.73
CA ALA A 361 -26.04 8.19 -4.70
C ALA A 361 -26.65 8.16 -3.31
N GLN A 362 -26.87 9.33 -2.71
CA GLN A 362 -27.60 9.42 -1.45
C GLN A 362 -29.09 9.11 -1.68
N GLU A 363 -29.66 8.23 -0.87
CA GLU A 363 -31.12 8.08 -0.80
C GLU A 363 -31.68 9.09 0.20
N PHE A 364 -32.64 9.91 -0.24
CA PHE A 364 -33.39 10.77 0.65
C PHE A 364 -34.31 9.90 1.52
N HIS A 365 -33.86 9.57 2.73
CA HIS A 365 -34.70 8.94 3.73
C HIS A 365 -34.78 9.83 4.97
N ASP A 366 -35.97 10.41 5.16
CA ASP A 366 -36.28 11.50 6.09
C ASP A 366 -36.48 11.00 7.54
N ASP A 367 -35.70 10.00 7.96
CA ASP A 367 -35.84 9.41 9.29
C ASP A 367 -34.82 10.00 10.28
N TYR A 368 -34.99 11.31 10.54
CA TYR A 368 -34.23 12.05 11.56
C TYR A 368 -34.18 11.37 12.92
N LYS A 369 -35.16 10.50 13.21
CA LYS A 369 -35.23 9.79 14.50
C LYS A 369 -34.13 8.75 14.66
N ASN A 370 -33.59 8.23 13.56
CA ASN A 370 -32.69 7.08 13.56
C ASN A 370 -31.20 7.41 13.37
N TYR A 371 -30.84 8.70 13.24
CA TYR A 371 -29.43 9.14 13.09
C TYR A 371 -28.68 8.32 12.03
N SER A 372 -29.26 8.22 10.83
CA SER A 372 -28.71 7.37 9.76
C SER A 372 -28.66 8.05 8.40
N LEU A 373 -27.67 7.64 7.59
CA LEU A 373 -27.51 7.98 6.18
C LEU A 373 -27.64 6.71 5.34
N SER A 374 -28.38 6.73 4.24
CA SER A 374 -28.47 5.61 3.30
C SER A 374 -27.88 6.01 1.95
N LEU A 375 -26.99 5.18 1.42
CA LEU A 375 -26.24 5.43 0.19
C LEU A 375 -26.43 4.22 -0.74
N ARG A 376 -26.89 4.46 -1.97
CA ARG A 376 -26.81 3.47 -3.06
C ARG A 376 -25.42 3.49 -3.67
N VAL A 377 -24.84 2.32 -3.83
CA VAL A 377 -23.49 2.11 -4.37
C VAL A 377 -23.41 0.82 -5.17
N LYS A 378 -22.47 0.74 -6.10
CA LYS A 378 -22.08 -0.55 -6.69
C LYS A 378 -21.23 -1.31 -5.68
N CYS A 379 -21.84 -2.22 -4.92
CA CYS A 379 -21.13 -2.98 -3.91
C CYS A 379 -20.04 -3.88 -4.52
N PRO A 380 -18.87 -3.99 -3.87
CA PRO A 380 -17.89 -5.00 -4.23
C PRO A 380 -18.45 -6.41 -4.00
N LYS A 381 -18.08 -7.35 -4.87
CA LYS A 381 -18.45 -8.76 -4.73
C LYS A 381 -17.67 -9.40 -3.59
N ALA A 382 -18.28 -10.38 -2.94
CA ALA A 382 -17.56 -11.21 -1.98
C ALA A 382 -16.48 -12.02 -2.69
N ARG A 383 -15.32 -12.13 -2.05
CA ARG A 383 -14.17 -12.91 -2.51
C ARG A 383 -13.64 -13.74 -1.36
N GLN A 384 -13.13 -14.92 -1.68
CA GLN A 384 -12.35 -15.69 -0.73
C GLN A 384 -10.97 -15.07 -0.61
N PHE A 385 -10.40 -15.14 0.60
CA PHE A 385 -8.98 -14.85 0.79
C PHE A 385 -8.14 -15.78 -0.09
N TYR A 386 -6.99 -15.28 -0.56
CA TYR A 386 -6.12 -16.07 -1.43
C TYR A 386 -5.67 -17.35 -0.73
N ASN A 387 -5.23 -17.21 0.53
CA ASN A 387 -5.03 -18.36 1.41
C ASN A 387 -6.16 -18.42 2.44
N ASN A 388 -6.54 -19.64 2.78
CA ASN A 388 -7.38 -19.90 3.92
C ASN A 388 -6.80 -21.13 4.63
N HIS A 389 -6.16 -20.90 5.77
CA HIS A 389 -5.58 -21.93 6.63
C HIS A 389 -6.50 -22.16 7.84
N PRO A 390 -7.71 -22.72 7.66
CA PRO A 390 -8.67 -22.85 8.76
C PRO A 390 -8.09 -23.72 9.88
N GLY A 391 -8.00 -23.15 11.08
CA GLY A 391 -7.49 -23.85 12.27
C GLY A 391 -5.98 -24.16 12.24
N SER A 392 -5.23 -23.58 11.29
CA SER A 392 -3.79 -23.71 11.20
C SER A 392 -3.11 -22.34 11.18
N GLU A 393 -1.89 -22.31 11.68
CA GLU A 393 -1.01 -21.15 11.60
C GLU A 393 -0.64 -20.90 10.13
N SER A 394 -0.51 -19.63 9.76
CA SER A 394 -0.01 -19.27 8.43
C SER A 394 1.38 -19.88 8.17
N PRO A 395 1.66 -20.40 6.97
CA PRO A 395 3.00 -20.82 6.61
C PRO A 395 3.99 -19.67 6.78
N TYR A 396 5.12 -19.95 7.42
CA TYR A 396 6.24 -19.02 7.43
C TYR A 396 7.59 -19.72 7.35
N ASP A 397 8.56 -18.98 6.82
CA ASP A 397 9.97 -19.31 6.92
C ASP A 397 10.78 -18.13 7.46
N MET A 398 11.98 -18.46 7.91
CA MET A 398 12.98 -17.48 8.31
C MET A 398 14.29 -17.85 7.62
N TYR A 399 14.87 -16.88 6.92
CA TYR A 399 16.08 -17.06 6.13
C TYR A 399 17.07 -15.93 6.42
N ASP A 400 18.30 -16.30 6.77
CA ASP A 400 19.41 -15.35 6.87
C ASP A 400 19.92 -15.07 5.45
N VAL A 401 19.81 -13.81 5.02
CA VAL A 401 20.28 -13.36 3.70
C VAL A 401 21.81 -13.30 3.73
N PRO A 402 22.52 -14.15 2.96
CA PRO A 402 23.97 -14.19 3.01
C PRO A 402 24.56 -12.92 2.41
N VAL A 403 25.39 -12.25 3.20
CA VAL A 403 26.09 -11.03 2.78
C VAL A 403 27.33 -11.35 1.92
N ASN A 404 27.77 -12.62 1.88
CA ASN A 404 28.89 -13.07 1.04
C ASN A 404 28.54 -13.20 -0.46
N MET A 405 27.45 -12.58 -0.92
CA MET A 405 27.21 -12.31 -2.35
C MET A 405 27.92 -11.02 -2.82
N LEU A 406 28.72 -10.40 -1.95
CA LEU A 406 29.55 -9.21 -2.19
C LEU A 406 30.93 -9.54 -2.77
#